data_AF-A0A8B8FYY3-F1
#
_entry.id   AF-A0A8B8FYY3-F1
#
_cell.length_a   1.000
_cell.length_b   1.000
_cell.length_c   1.000
_cell.angle_alpha   90.00
_cell.angle_beta   90.00
_cell.angle_gamma   90.00
#
_symmetry.space_group_name_H-M   'P 1'
#
loop_
_entity.id
_entity.type
_entity.pdbx_description
1 polymer ?
#
loop_
_entity_poly.entity_id
_entity_poly.type
_entity_poly.pdbx_seq_one_letter_code
_entity_poly.pdbx_strand_id
1 'polypeptide(L)'
;MPYKCCVDGCRCKDGVVGSTTKLFRFDISLLPEQYNKLDFNSITENILYYICGYIVKKLIPTLKCDGCIEAIIEPLIENDHIYQNNATPKNFTIMKNRGGLKYASDGVYKIVKLSETLFKTIMVD
;
A
#
# COMPACT_ATOMS: atom_id res chain seq x y z
N MET A 1 -20.37 32.41 6.97
CA MET A 1 -19.44 33.55 7.00
C MET A 1 -18.66 33.57 5.69
N PRO A 2 -18.69 34.66 4.89
CA PRO A 2 -17.89 34.72 3.68
C PRO A 2 -16.42 35.02 4.02
N TYR A 3 -15.50 34.23 3.49
CA TYR A 3 -14.05 34.42 3.67
C TYR A 3 -13.47 35.33 2.59
N LYS A 4 -12.55 36.22 2.98
CA LYS A 4 -11.87 37.16 2.07
C LYS A 4 -10.46 36.67 1.76
N CYS A 5 -10.02 36.86 0.51
CA CYS A 5 -8.69 36.49 0.02
C CYS A 5 -7.62 37.48 0.50
N CYS A 6 -6.52 37.01 1.11
CA CYS A 6 -5.47 37.85 1.71
C CYS A 6 -4.26 38.15 0.80
N VAL A 7 -4.35 37.82 -0.50
CA VAL A 7 -3.26 38.07 -1.46
C VAL A 7 -3.35 39.52 -1.94
N ASP A 8 -2.27 40.27 -1.84
CA ASP A 8 -2.21 41.65 -2.33
C ASP A 8 -2.49 41.68 -3.84
N GLY A 9 -3.51 42.44 -4.24
CA GLY A 9 -4.05 42.48 -5.61
C GLY A 9 -5.20 41.50 -5.91
N CYS A 10 -5.64 40.69 -4.96
CA CYS A 10 -6.75 39.74 -5.15
C CYS A 10 -8.10 40.46 -5.29
N ARG A 11 -8.79 40.27 -6.42
CA ARG A 11 -10.12 40.87 -6.71
C ARG A 11 -11.29 40.21 -5.98
N CYS A 12 -11.06 39.14 -5.22
CA CYS A 12 -12.09 38.49 -4.41
C CYS A 12 -12.46 39.36 -3.20
N LYS A 13 -13.09 40.49 -3.48
CA LYS A 13 -13.79 41.32 -2.52
C LYS A 13 -15.24 40.83 -2.50
N ASP A 14 -15.65 40.44 -1.30
CA ASP A 14 -17.02 40.13 -0.91
C ASP A 14 -17.43 38.69 -1.29
N GLY A 15 -17.77 37.84 -0.33
CA GLY A 15 -18.91 38.12 0.51
C GLY A 15 -20.08 37.17 0.28
N VAL A 16 -19.96 36.11 -0.55
CA VAL A 16 -21.10 35.21 -0.78
C VAL A 16 -21.29 34.25 0.40
N VAL A 17 -22.33 34.51 1.18
CA VAL A 17 -22.84 33.60 2.22
C VAL A 17 -23.26 32.30 1.53
N GLY A 18 -22.56 31.20 1.83
CA GLY A 18 -22.76 29.89 1.20
C GLY A 18 -21.47 29.27 0.60
N SER A 19 -20.37 30.02 0.54
CA SER A 19 -19.10 29.46 0.10
C SER A 19 -18.41 28.74 1.27
N THR A 20 -18.14 27.44 1.16
CA THR A 20 -17.41 26.60 2.14
C THR A 20 -16.23 25.93 1.47
N THR A 21 -15.23 26.70 1.05
CA THR A 21 -13.80 26.64 1.43
C THR A 21 -13.11 27.20 0.19
N LYS A 22 -11.97 27.91 0.32
CA LYS A 22 -11.13 28.17 -0.86
C LYS A 22 -10.95 26.84 -1.59
N LEU A 23 -11.34 26.81 -2.85
CA LEU A 23 -11.08 25.74 -3.80
C LEU A 23 -9.59 25.42 -3.72
N PHE A 24 -9.22 24.39 -2.95
CA PHE A 24 -8.01 23.65 -3.23
C PHE A 24 -8.28 22.98 -4.57
N ARG A 25 -8.05 23.71 -5.66
CA ARG A 25 -7.77 23.07 -6.93
C ARG A 25 -6.45 22.35 -6.66
N PHE A 26 -6.56 21.06 -6.34
CA PHE A 26 -5.49 20.13 -6.63
C PHE A 26 -5.16 20.38 -8.09
N ASP A 27 -3.98 20.93 -8.35
CA ASP A 27 -3.56 21.17 -9.71
C ASP A 27 -3.28 19.80 -10.32
N ILE A 28 -4.26 19.26 -11.06
CA ILE A 28 -4.16 17.95 -11.72
C ILE A 28 -2.92 17.92 -12.64
N SER A 29 -2.47 19.10 -13.10
CA SER A 29 -1.25 19.25 -13.89
C SER A 29 0.06 18.97 -13.14
N LEU A 30 0.06 18.92 -11.79
CA LEU A 30 1.20 18.52 -10.95
C LEU A 30 1.23 17.01 -10.64
N LEU A 31 0.14 16.28 -10.93
CA LEU A 31 0.11 14.82 -10.77
C LEU A 31 1.13 14.08 -11.66
N PRO A 32 1.38 14.45 -12.93
CA PRO A 32 2.33 13.75 -13.79
C PRO A 32 3.76 13.72 -13.24
N GLU A 33 4.24 14.82 -12.64
CA GLU A 33 5.59 14.91 -12.07
C GLU A 33 5.74 14.06 -10.80
N GLN A 34 4.68 13.96 -9.98
CA GLN A 34 4.66 13.08 -8.82
C GLN A 34 4.42 11.60 -9.20
N TYR A 35 3.67 11.37 -10.27
CA TYR A 35 3.38 10.06 -10.85
C TYR A 35 4.64 9.38 -11.39
N ASN A 36 5.53 10.14 -12.04
CA ASN A 36 6.82 9.64 -12.54
C ASN A 36 7.80 9.21 -11.44
N LYS A 37 7.53 9.57 -10.17
CA LYS A 37 8.35 9.16 -9.01
C LYS A 37 7.80 7.93 -8.30
N LEU A 38 6.60 7.47 -8.65
CA LEU A 38 5.98 6.29 -8.06
C LEU A 38 6.39 5.06 -8.86
N ASP A 39 7.23 4.23 -8.26
CA ASP A 39 7.47 2.88 -8.77
C ASP A 39 6.23 2.01 -8.50
N PHE A 40 5.33 1.99 -9.48
CA PHE A 40 4.10 1.18 -9.43
C PHE A 40 4.38 -0.30 -9.26
N ASN A 41 5.53 -0.80 -9.72
CA ASN A 41 5.90 -2.19 -9.50
C ASN A 41 6.17 -2.42 -8.01
N SER A 42 6.97 -1.58 -7.37
CA SER A 42 7.23 -1.65 -5.93
C SER A 42 5.94 -1.54 -5.09
N ILE A 43 5.01 -0.66 -5.48
CA ILE A 43 3.70 -0.53 -4.82
C ILE A 43 2.91 -1.83 -4.97
N THR A 44 2.80 -2.36 -6.19
CA THR A 44 2.08 -3.59 -6.49
C THR A 44 2.67 -4.76 -5.72
N GLU A 45 4.00 -4.88 -5.68
CA GLU A 45 4.71 -5.92 -4.95
C GLU A 45 4.43 -5.88 -3.44
N ASN A 46 4.38 -4.69 -2.84
CA ASN A 46 4.02 -4.50 -1.44
C ASN A 46 2.55 -4.85 -1.16
N ILE A 47 1.62 -4.53 -2.07
CA ILE A 47 0.21 -4.91 -1.97
C ILE A 47 0.06 -6.44 -2.07
N LEU A 48 0.76 -7.07 -3.03
CA LEU A 48 0.73 -8.53 -3.19
C LEU A 48 1.24 -9.23 -1.93
N TYR A 49 2.31 -8.75 -1.31
CA TYR A 49 2.79 -9.31 -0.05
C TYR A 49 1.79 -9.12 1.10
N TYR A 50 1.10 -7.97 1.17
CA TYR A 50 0.02 -7.75 2.14
C TYR A 50 -1.13 -8.76 1.97
N ILE A 51 -1.50 -9.06 0.72
CA ILE A 51 -2.48 -10.12 0.40
C ILE A 51 -1.96 -11.49 0.86
N CYS A 52 -0.68 -11.78 0.69
CA CYS A 52 -0.07 -13.03 1.18
C CYS A 52 -0.29 -13.19 2.69
N GLY A 53 -0.09 -12.13 3.47
CA GLY A 53 -0.34 -12.18 4.92
C GLY A 53 -1.79 -12.51 5.29
N TYR A 54 -2.75 -12.06 4.48
CA TYR A 54 -4.16 -12.44 4.63
C TYR A 54 -4.43 -13.89 4.24
N ILE A 55 -3.85 -14.38 3.14
CA ILE A 55 -3.95 -15.78 2.72
C ILE A 55 -3.41 -16.69 3.82
N VAL A 56 -2.20 -16.43 4.32
CA VAL A 56 -1.58 -17.20 5.41
C VAL A 56 -2.47 -17.20 6.65
N LYS A 57 -3.00 -16.04 7.05
CA LYS A 57 -3.96 -15.95 8.17
C LYS A 57 -5.15 -16.90 8.00
N LYS A 58 -5.67 -17.02 6.77
CA LYS A 58 -6.82 -17.90 6.48
C LYS A 58 -6.44 -19.37 6.36
N LEU A 59 -5.21 -19.70 5.95
CA LEU A 59 -4.73 -21.07 5.85
C LEU A 59 -4.36 -21.68 7.21
N ILE A 60 -3.80 -20.90 8.13
CA ILE A 60 -3.41 -21.39 9.47
C ILE A 60 -4.48 -22.24 10.16
N PRO A 61 -5.74 -21.80 10.32
CA PRO A 61 -6.76 -22.61 11.00
C PRO A 61 -7.16 -23.89 10.24
N THR A 62 -6.78 -24.02 8.96
CA THR A 62 -7.07 -25.22 8.15
C THR A 62 -5.93 -26.23 8.17
N LEU A 63 -4.72 -25.81 8.52
CA LEU A 63 -3.54 -26.66 8.62
C LEU A 63 -3.48 -27.30 10.01
N LYS A 64 -3.23 -28.61 10.05
CA LYS A 64 -3.13 -29.39 11.30
C LYS A 64 -1.69 -29.69 11.72
N CYS A 65 -0.73 -29.36 10.85
CA CYS A 65 0.68 -29.67 11.04
C CYS A 65 1.44 -28.39 11.34
N ASP A 66 2.11 -28.35 12.49
CA ASP A 66 2.89 -27.19 12.93
C ASP A 66 4.02 -26.89 11.94
N GLY A 67 4.72 -27.91 11.42
CA GLY A 67 5.74 -27.73 10.40
C GLY A 67 5.19 -27.14 9.09
N CYS A 68 3.94 -27.44 8.72
CA CYS A 68 3.31 -26.80 7.56
C CYS A 68 2.96 -25.33 7.83
N ILE A 69 2.52 -25.01 9.06
CA ILE A 69 2.25 -23.65 9.49
C ILE A 69 3.55 -22.83 9.50
N GLU A 70 4.64 -23.40 10.02
CA GLU A 70 5.96 -22.79 10.02
C GLU A 70 6.50 -22.58 8.59
N ALA A 71 6.26 -23.52 7.68
CA ALA A 71 6.72 -23.38 6.29
C ALA A 71 6.07 -22.21 5.52
N ILE A 72 4.85 -21.79 5.91
CA ILE A 72 4.12 -20.71 5.23
C ILE A 72 4.26 -19.35 5.92
N ILE A 73 4.84 -19.30 7.12
CA ILE A 73 5.05 -18.08 7.90
C ILE A 73 6.53 -17.74 7.88
N GLU A 74 6.85 -16.45 7.80
CA GLU A 74 8.20 -15.97 8.07
C GLU A 74 8.29 -15.47 9.51
N PRO A 75 9.24 -15.97 10.32
CA PRO A 75 9.46 -15.44 11.66
C PRO A 75 9.86 -13.97 11.54
N LEU A 76 9.22 -13.10 12.33
CA LEU A 76 9.63 -11.71 12.41
C LEU A 76 10.97 -11.67 13.16
N ILE A 77 12.07 -11.46 12.44
CA ILE A 77 13.35 -11.21 13.08
C ILE A 77 13.31 -9.75 13.54
N GLU A 78 12.97 -9.54 14.82
CA GLU A 78 13.15 -8.27 15.52
C GLU A 78 14.65 -7.98 15.66
N ASN A 79 15.29 -7.56 14.58
CA ASN A 79 16.61 -6.98 14.66
C ASN A 79 16.45 -5.46 14.80
N ASP A 80 16.62 -4.97 16.02
CA ASP A 80 16.60 -3.55 16.39
C ASP A 80 17.55 -2.67 15.56
N HIS A 81 18.50 -3.27 14.82
CA HIS A 81 19.50 -2.53 14.02
C HIS A 81 19.77 -3.08 12.62
N ILE A 82 18.90 -3.89 12.02
CA ILE A 82 19.08 -4.25 10.59
C ILE A 82 18.47 -3.17 9.71
N TYR A 83 19.37 -2.37 9.12
CA TYR A 83 19.10 -1.67 7.86
C TYR A 83 18.58 -2.70 6.86
N GLN A 84 17.29 -2.60 6.57
CA GLN A 84 16.51 -3.54 5.79
C GLN A 84 17.25 -3.92 4.50
N ASN A 85 17.76 -5.15 4.43
CA ASN A 85 18.20 -5.71 3.16
C ASN A 85 16.92 -6.12 2.41
N ASN A 86 16.39 -5.17 1.63
CA ASN A 86 15.06 -5.12 1.01
C ASN A 86 14.82 -6.15 -0.11
N ALA A 87 15.17 -7.41 0.08
CA ALA A 87 14.96 -8.42 -0.97
C ALA A 87 13.47 -8.79 -1.14
N THR A 88 12.64 -8.60 -0.11
CA THR A 88 11.20 -8.93 -0.16
C THR A 88 10.34 -7.72 0.22
N PRO A 89 9.25 -7.45 -0.52
CA PRO A 89 8.39 -6.29 -0.34
C PRO A 89 7.53 -6.43 0.92
N LYS A 90 8.04 -6.01 2.09
CA LYS A 90 7.35 -6.18 3.39
C LYS A 90 6.92 -4.86 4.04
N ASN A 91 7.50 -3.74 3.59
CA ASN A 91 7.42 -2.44 4.25
C ASN A 91 5.98 -1.96 4.45
N PHE A 92 5.14 -2.10 3.43
CA PHE A 92 3.74 -1.72 3.54
C PHE A 92 2.99 -2.56 4.60
N THR A 93 3.25 -3.87 4.65
CA THR A 93 2.63 -4.76 5.63
C THR A 93 3.09 -4.41 7.03
N ILE A 94 4.39 -4.18 7.24
CA ILE A 94 4.93 -3.74 8.54
C ILE A 94 4.26 -2.44 8.99
N MET A 95 4.12 -1.46 8.09
CA MET A 95 3.54 -0.15 8.39
C MET A 95 2.01 -0.20 8.68
N LYS A 96 1.26 -1.04 7.97
CA LYS A 96 -0.22 -1.07 8.07
C LYS A 96 -0.76 -2.18 8.96
N ASN A 97 0.01 -3.22 9.24
CA ASN A 97 -0.44 -4.34 10.04
C ASN A 97 -0.60 -3.90 11.51
N ARG A 98 -1.78 -4.12 12.07
CA ARG A 98 -2.09 -3.88 13.50
C ARG A 98 -1.95 -5.17 14.33
N GLY A 99 -0.98 -6.01 13.98
CA GLY A 99 -0.80 -7.36 14.54
C GLY A 99 -1.82 -8.40 14.06
N GLY A 100 -2.72 -8.04 13.14
CA GLY A 100 -3.81 -8.91 12.69
C GLY A 100 -3.46 -9.84 11.53
N LEU A 101 -2.33 -9.60 10.85
CA LEU A 101 -1.80 -10.42 9.76
C LEU A 101 -0.48 -11.09 10.18
N LYS A 102 -0.18 -12.24 9.57
CA LYS A 102 1.12 -12.90 9.67
C LYS A 102 2.00 -12.49 8.49
N TYR A 103 3.32 -12.54 8.67
CA TYR A 103 4.27 -12.37 7.58
C TYR A 103 4.37 -13.69 6.81
N ALA A 104 4.15 -13.61 5.51
CA ALA A 104 4.17 -14.79 4.65
C ALA A 104 5.60 -15.16 4.27
N SER A 105 5.89 -16.46 4.17
CA SER A 105 7.17 -16.93 3.66
C SER A 105 7.37 -16.54 2.19
N ASP A 106 8.63 -16.47 1.77
CA ASP A 106 9.00 -16.16 0.38
C ASP A 106 8.34 -17.11 -0.64
N GLY A 107 8.17 -18.38 -0.28
CA GLY A 107 7.47 -19.37 -1.11
C GLY A 107 6.01 -18.98 -1.38
N VAL A 108 5.28 -18.53 -0.35
CA VAL A 108 3.90 -18.05 -0.51
C VAL A 108 3.86 -16.82 -1.43
N TYR A 109 4.77 -15.87 -1.22
CA TYR A 109 4.86 -14.67 -2.06
C TYR A 109 5.10 -15.00 -3.54
N LYS A 110 6.05 -15.90 -3.83
CA LYS A 110 6.34 -16.37 -5.19
C LYS A 110 5.12 -17.01 -5.86
N ILE A 111 4.36 -17.84 -5.13
CA ILE A 111 3.13 -18.45 -5.65
C ILE A 111 2.11 -17.37 -6.00
N VAL A 112 1.84 -16.43 -5.10
CA VAL A 112 0.86 -15.35 -5.33
C VAL A 112 1.28 -14.44 -6.48
N LYS A 113 2.57 -14.09 -6.57
CA LYS A 113 3.10 -13.28 -7.68
C LYS A 113 2.93 -13.98 -9.03
N LEU A 114 3.21 -15.29 -9.08
CA LEU A 114 2.96 -16.10 -10.28
C LEU A 114 1.48 -16.15 -10.63
N SER A 115 0.60 -16.37 -9.64
CA SER A 115 -0.86 -16.38 -9.86
C SER A 115 -1.37 -15.04 -10.39
N GLU A 116 -0.85 -13.92 -9.89
CA GLU A 116 -1.21 -12.59 -10.39
C GLU A 116 -0.74 -12.37 -11.83
N THR A 117 0.47 -12.82 -12.17
CA THR A 117 0.99 -12.74 -13.54
C THR A 117 0.13 -13.54 -14.50
N LEU A 118 -0.23 -14.78 -14.13
CA LEU A 118 -1.12 -15.62 -14.94
C LEU A 118 -2.51 -15.00 -15.09
N PHE A 119 -3.06 -14.43 -14.01
CA PHE A 119 -4.37 -13.79 -14.04
C PHE A 119 -4.39 -12.57 -14.97
N LYS A 120 -3.33 -11.75 -14.95
CA LYS A 120 -3.16 -10.63 -15.88
C LYS A 120 -3.12 -11.10 -17.34
N THR A 121 -2.42 -12.19 -17.64
CA THR A 121 -2.38 -12.74 -19.01
C THR A 121 -3.77 -13.15 -19.49
N ILE A 122 -4.53 -13.87 -18.65
CA ILE A 122 -5.87 -14.36 -19.02
C ILE A 122 -6.89 -13.23 -19.21
N MET A 123 -6.78 -12.15 -18.43
CA MET A 123 -7.75 -11.03 -18.45
C MET A 123 -7.47 -9.98 -19.53
N VAL A 124 -6.32 -10.05 -20.19
CA VAL A 124 -5.92 -9.14 -21.27
C VAL A 124 -6.21 -9.74 -22.66
N ASP A 125 -6.54 -11.03 -22.73
CA ASP A 125 -7.14 -11.69 -23.90
C ASP A 125 -8.66 -11.45 -23.96
#